data_AF-A0A7Y3RNZ3-F1
#
_entry.id   AF-A0A7Y3RNZ3-F1
#
_cell.length_a   1.000
_cell.length_b   1.000
_cell.length_c   1.000
_cell.angle_alpha   90.00
_cell.angle_beta   90.00
_cell.angle_gamma   90.00
#
_symmetry.space_group_name_H-M   'P 1'
#
loop_
_entity.id
_entity.type
_entity.pdbx_description
1 polymer ?
#
loop_
_entity_poly.entity_id
_entity_poly.type
_entity_poly.pdbx_seq_one_letter_code
_entity_poly.pdbx_strand_id
1 'polypeptide(L)' 'MADQPERITILAREFSAAALEFHRGKMAEKGYVMEGSITPRKMQMIEGHEQPKDLFDGDVLFAVTFRLKEAE' A
#
# COMPACT_ATOMS: atom_id res chain seq x y z
N MET A 1 24.58 -1.98 0.38
CA MET A 1 23.29 -2.69 0.24
C MET A 1 22.27 -1.67 -0.16
N ALA A 2 21.52 -1.89 -1.25
CA ALA A 2 20.60 -0.89 -1.76
C ALA A 2 19.53 -0.58 -0.70
N ASP A 3 19.34 0.70 -0.45
CA ASP A 3 18.40 1.36 0.48
C ASP A 3 16.93 1.08 0.07
N GLN A 4 16.55 -0.19 0.05
CA GLN A 4 15.20 -0.61 -0.32
C GLN A 4 14.30 -0.50 0.90
N PRO A 5 13.14 0.16 0.79
CA PRO A 5 12.24 0.31 1.93
C PRO A 5 11.72 -1.06 2.37
N GLU A 6 11.65 -1.30 3.67
CA GLU A 6 11.13 -2.57 4.22
C GLU A 6 9.68 -2.83 3.83
N ARG A 7 8.88 -1.76 3.65
CA ARG A 7 7.48 -1.82 3.25
C ARG A 7 7.16 -0.80 2.18
N ILE A 8 6.32 -1.20 1.23
CA ILE A 8 5.79 -0.35 0.16
C ILE A 8 4.28 -0.50 0.15
N THR A 9 3.56 0.60 0.32
CA THR A 9 2.10 0.63 0.18
C THR A 9 1.72 1.32 -1.12
N ILE A 10 0.99 0.61 -1.97
CA ILE A 10 0.44 1.14 -3.21
C ILE A 10 -1.01 1.54 -2.96
N LEU A 11 -1.37 2.77 -3.33
CA LEU A 11 -2.73 3.28 -3.31
C LEU A 11 -3.27 3.36 -4.73
N ALA A 12 -4.47 2.81 -4.97
CA ALA A 12 -5.13 2.90 -6.27
C ALA A 12 -6.64 3.14 -6.09
N ARG A 13 -7.24 3.84 -7.06
CA ARG A 13 -8.69 4.06 -7.14
C ARG A 13 -9.44 2.78 -7.49
N GLU A 14 -8.82 1.93 -8.31
CA GLU A 14 -9.37 0.66 -8.77
C GLU A 14 -8.26 -0.38 -8.85
N PHE A 15 -8.58 -1.64 -8.53
CA PHE A 15 -7.73 -2.78 -8.85
C PHE A 15 -8.53 -3.77 -9.69
N SER A 16 -8.16 -3.91 -10.96
CA SER A 16 -8.47 -5.14 -11.66
C SER A 16 -7.57 -6.26 -11.12
N ALA A 17 -8.06 -7.49 -11.10
CA ALA A 17 -7.27 -8.65 -10.66
C ALA A 17 -5.95 -8.76 -11.46
N ALA A 18 -5.98 -8.42 -12.75
CA ALA A 18 -4.80 -8.45 -13.62
C ALA A 18 -3.73 -7.40 -13.24
N ALA A 19 -4.14 -6.17 -12.89
CA ALA A 19 -3.20 -5.14 -12.45
C ALA A 19 -2.54 -5.52 -11.11
N LEU A 20 -3.34 -6.11 -10.20
CA LEU A 20 -2.81 -6.60 -8.93
C LEU A 20 -1.77 -7.71 -9.12
N GLU A 21 -2.07 -8.69 -9.97
CA GLU A 21 -1.17 -9.80 -10.27
C GLU A 21 0.14 -9.32 -10.93
N PHE A 22 0.05 -8.31 -11.82
CA PHE A 22 1.23 -7.66 -12.39
C PHE A 22 2.11 -7.01 -11.32
N HIS A 23 1.51 -6.22 -10.42
CA HIS A 23 2.24 -5.61 -9.31
C HIS A 23 2.84 -6.67 -8.38
N ARG A 24 2.08 -7.74 -8.07
CA ARG A 24 2.57 -8.85 -7.24
C ARG A 24 3.79 -9.52 -7.87
N GLY A 25 3.77 -9.82 -9.17
CA GLY A 25 4.91 -10.39 -9.88
C GLY A 25 6.14 -9.50 -9.83
N LYS A 26 5.99 -8.20 -10.12
CA LYS A 26 7.10 -7.21 -10.09
C LYS A 26 7.68 -7.01 -8.68
N MET A 27 6.84 -7.07 -7.66
CA MET A 27 7.27 -6.96 -6.27
C MET A 27 7.96 -8.24 -5.79
N ALA A 28 7.47 -9.41 -6.20
CA ALA A 28 8.10 -10.69 -5.91
C ALA A 28 9.50 -10.82 -6.55
N GLU A 29 9.70 -10.33 -7.78
CA GLU A 29 11.02 -10.23 -8.44
C GLU A 29 12.01 -9.40 -7.60
N LYS A 30 11.52 -8.47 -6.78
CA LYS A 30 12.31 -7.62 -5.88
C LYS A 30 12.41 -8.17 -4.45
N GLY A 31 11.90 -9.38 -4.19
CA GLY A 31 11.96 -10.01 -2.87
C GLY A 31 10.86 -9.57 -1.90
N TYR A 32 9.84 -8.86 -2.37
CA TYR A 32 8.70 -8.46 -1.55
C TYR A 32 7.57 -9.49 -1.59
N VAL A 33 6.82 -9.57 -0.49
CA VAL A 33 5.60 -10.38 -0.34
C VAL A 33 4.44 -9.48 0.08
N MET A 34 3.21 -9.81 -0.32
CA MET A 34 2.02 -9.06 0.07
C MET A 34 1.76 -9.22 1.58
N GLU A 35 1.54 -8.10 2.27
CA GLU A 35 1.21 -8.03 3.69
C GLU A 35 -0.28 -7.72 3.83
N GLY A 36 -1.05 -8.65 4.40
CA GLY A 36 -2.48 -8.46 4.69
C GLY A 36 -3.42 -8.55 3.49
N SER A 37 -4.61 -7.94 3.63
CA SER A 37 -5.67 -7.95 2.62
C SER A 37 -5.86 -6.59 1.96
N ILE A 38 -6.31 -6.62 0.70
CA ILE A 38 -6.62 -5.42 -0.07
C ILE A 38 -7.98 -4.91 0.38
N THR A 39 -8.00 -3.70 0.92
CA THR A 39 -9.21 -3.15 1.55
C THR A 39 -9.46 -1.74 1.06
N PRO A 40 -10.71 -1.44 0.62
CA PRO A 40 -11.10 -0.07 0.33
C PRO A 40 -11.20 0.71 1.62
N ARG A 41 -10.59 1.90 1.67
CA ARG A 41 -10.63 2.78 2.85
C ARG A 41 -10.52 4.24 2.44
N LYS A 42 -11.19 5.11 3.20
CA LYS A 42 -10.87 6.54 3.20
C LYS A 42 -9.62 6.76 4.02
N MET A 43 -8.70 7.56 3.50
CA MET A 43 -7.46 7.86 4.19
C MET A 43 -7.60 9.19 4.92
N GLN A 44 -7.10 9.25 6.15
CA GLN A 44 -7.14 10.46 6.96
C GLN A 44 -5.76 10.69 7.58
N MET A 45 -5.39 11.96 7.75
CA MET A 45 -4.18 12.37 8.44
C MET A 45 -4.53 13.12 9.71
N ILE A 46 -3.87 12.77 10.80
CA ILE A 46 -3.99 13.44 12.09
C ILE A 46 -2.63 14.06 12.40
N GLU A 47 -2.59 15.37 12.63
CA GLU A 47 -1.39 16.10 13.04
C GLU A 47 -1.59 16.67 14.45
N GLY A 48 -0.77 16.21 15.41
CA GLY A 48 -0.85 16.66 16.80
C GLY A 48 -2.20 16.32 17.47
N HIS A 49 -2.90 17.35 17.94
CA HIS A 49 -4.21 17.24 18.59
C HIS A 49 -5.37 17.73 17.70
N GLU A 50 -5.13 17.93 16.41
CA GLU A 50 -6.17 18.33 15.47
C GLU A 50 -7.12 17.17 15.12
N GLN A 51 -8.30 17.50 14.60
CA GLN A 51 -9.21 16.49 14.05
C GLN A 51 -8.61 15.83 12.80
N PRO A 52 -8.90 14.54 12.54
CA PRO A 52 -8.48 13.88 11.30
C PRO A 52 -8.96 14.64 10.08
N LYS A 53 -8.03 14.92 9.16
CA LYS A 53 -8.33 15.53 7.86
C LYS A 53 -8.34 14.45 6.80
N ASP A 54 -9.40 14.43 5.99
CA ASP A 54 -9.49 13.53 4.84
C ASP A 54 -8.34 13.82 3.87
N LEU A 55 -7.67 12.76 3.43
CA LEU A 55 -6.71 12.79 2.34
C LEU A 55 -7.42 12.41 1.04
N PHE A 56 -6.83 12.81 -0.09
CA PHE A 56 -7.33 12.47 -1.44
C PHE A 56 -8.81 12.86 -1.64
N ASP A 57 -9.18 14.06 -1.18
CA ASP A 57 -10.54 14.61 -1.26
C ASP A 57 -11.62 13.75 -0.60
N GLY A 58 -11.22 12.83 0.30
CA GLY A 58 -12.12 11.90 0.96
C GLY A 58 -12.57 10.73 0.07
N ASP A 59 -11.91 10.53 -1.07
CA ASP A 59 -12.14 9.40 -1.97
C ASP A 59 -11.73 8.08 -1.31
N VAL A 60 -12.44 7.01 -1.66
CA VAL A 60 -12.08 5.65 -1.26
C VAL A 60 -10.93 5.17 -2.15
N LEU A 61 -9.83 4.74 -1.52
CA LEU A 61 -8.72 4.10 -2.20
C LEU A 61 -8.54 2.68 -1.68
N PHE A 62 -8.04 1.81 -2.54
CA PHE A 62 -7.54 0.50 -2.17
C PHE A 62 -6.07 0.63 -1.80
N ALA A 63 -5.70 0.06 -0.65
CA ALA A 63 -4.32 -0.03 -0.22
C ALA A 63 -3.83 -1.48 -0.31
N VAL A 64 -2.64 -1.66 -0.89
CA VAL A 64 -1.93 -2.95 -0.91
C VAL A 64 -0.53 -2.73 -0.39
N THR A 65 -0.19 -3.43 0.69
CA THR A 65 1.14 -3.35 1.29
C THR A 65 1.97 -4.55 0.87
N PHE A 66 3.22 -4.29 0.53
CA PHE A 66 4.23 -5.29 0.25
C PHE A 66 5.39 -5.10 1.24
N ARG A 67 5.81 -6.17 1.92
CA ARG A 67 6.97 -6.18 2.82
C ARG A 67 8.13 -6.95 2.21
N LEU A 68 9.36 -6.52 2.46
CA LEU A 68 10.55 -7.30 2.11
C LEU A 68 10.56 -8.58 2.92
N LYS A 69 10.86 -9.72 2.29
CA LYS A 69 10.77 -11.05 2.94
C LYS A 69 11.64 -11.18 4.20
N GLU A 70 12.76 -10.47 4.27
CA GLU A 70 13.70 -10.50 5.40
C GLU A 70 13.29 -9.62 6.59
N ALA A 71 12.25 -8.79 6.44
CA ALA A 71 11.64 -8.05 7.54
C ALA A 71 10.64 -8.97 8.28
N GLU A 72 11.14 -9.81 9.19
CA GLU A 72 10.35 -10.57 10.18
C GLU A 72 10.61 -10.08 11.60
#